data_AF-A0A1S3QBW6-F1
#
_entry.id   AF-A0A1S3QBW6-F1
#
_cell.length_a   1.000
_cell.length_b   1.000
_cell.length_c   1.000
_cell.angle_alpha   90.00
_cell.angle_beta   90.00
_cell.angle_gamma   90.00
#
_symmetry.space_group_name_H-M   'P 1'
#
loop_
_entity.id
_entity.type
_entity.pdbx_description
1 polymer ?
#
loop_
_entity_poly.entity_id
_entity_poly.type
_entity_poly.pdbx_seq_one_letter_code
_entity_poly.pdbx_strand_id
1 'polypeptide(L)'
;MGIHQVYQTGEKTPMLEGEGEEGLRLWHLVKSSEDPEIPKHRKSSMRERERAKAIPEIYLTRLLSMKGTLQKFVDDVFVAILNTKRPPPIAVRFFFDFLDDMAEKHGIDDPETVHIWKTNSLPLRFWVNILKNPQFVFDVQVTDSVDAVLSVIAQTFIDSCTTSEHKVGRDSPVNKLLYAREIPRYKQLVERY
;
A
#
# COMPACT_ATOMS: atom_id res chain seq x y z
N MET A 1 -43.97 15.27 10.68
CA MET A 1 -43.49 15.25 9.28
C MET A 1 -42.00 15.00 9.31
N GLY A 2 -41.60 13.74 9.23
CA GLY A 2 -40.19 13.35 9.21
C GLY A 2 -39.82 12.95 7.79
N ILE A 3 -38.75 13.52 7.26
CA ILE A 3 -38.15 13.07 6.00
C ILE A 3 -36.72 12.66 6.34
N HIS A 4 -36.50 11.34 6.38
CA HIS A 4 -35.19 10.73 6.50
C HIS A 4 -34.43 10.92 5.18
N GLN A 5 -33.22 11.44 5.30
CA GLN A 5 -32.22 11.57 4.26
C GLN A 5 -31.51 10.22 4.10
N VAL A 6 -31.49 9.67 2.89
CA VAL A 6 -30.60 8.55 2.51
C VAL A 6 -29.90 8.93 1.22
N TYR A 7 -28.59 9.14 1.33
CA TYR A 7 -27.66 9.28 0.21
C TYR A 7 -27.51 7.92 -0.48
N GLN A 8 -27.64 7.88 -1.81
CA GLN A 8 -27.24 6.75 -2.64
C GLN A 8 -26.17 7.21 -3.63
N THR A 9 -24.96 6.71 -3.40
CA THR A 9 -23.78 6.72 -4.25
C THR A 9 -24.05 5.93 -5.53
N GLY A 10 -23.64 6.47 -6.68
CA GLY A 10 -23.64 5.76 -7.95
C GLY A 10 -22.54 6.27 -8.85
N GLU A 11 -21.41 5.56 -8.89
CA GLU A 11 -20.52 5.58 -10.05
C GLU A 11 -21.34 5.13 -11.27
N LYS A 12 -21.59 6.04 -12.20
CA LYS A 12 -22.06 5.71 -13.55
C LYS A 12 -21.09 6.29 -14.56
N THR A 13 -20.08 5.50 -14.93
CA THR A 13 -19.64 5.49 -16.33
C THR A 13 -20.85 5.14 -17.20
N PRO A 14 -21.04 5.76 -18.37
CA PRO A 14 -22.23 5.57 -19.18
C PRO A 14 -22.15 4.20 -19.85
N MET A 15 -22.64 3.17 -19.17
CA MET A 15 -22.94 1.89 -19.79
C MET A 15 -24.44 1.84 -20.09
N LEU A 16 -24.72 1.46 -21.33
CA LEU A 16 -26.04 1.14 -21.86
C LEU A 16 -26.79 0.25 -20.87
N GLU A 17 -27.73 0.83 -20.11
CA GLU A 17 -28.77 0.07 -19.45
C GLU A 17 -29.74 -0.39 -20.54
N GLY A 18 -29.64 -1.65 -20.91
CA GLY A 18 -30.45 -2.29 -21.94
C GLY A 18 -30.61 -3.77 -21.65
N GLU A 19 -31.56 -4.06 -20.77
CA GLU A 19 -32.33 -5.31 -20.67
C GLU A 19 -31.60 -6.57 -20.17
N GLY A 20 -32.21 -7.21 -19.17
CA GLY A 20 -31.76 -8.47 -18.61
C GLY A 20 -31.88 -9.61 -19.62
N GLU A 21 -30.74 -10.11 -20.10
CA GLU A 21 -30.62 -11.48 -20.56
C GLU A 21 -30.16 -12.33 -19.37
N GLU A 22 -31.14 -12.90 -18.65
CA GLU A 22 -30.92 -13.91 -17.61
C GLU A 22 -30.11 -15.09 -18.21
N GLY A 23 -28.79 -15.06 -18.01
CA GLY A 23 -27.88 -16.13 -18.43
C GLY A 23 -26.52 -15.68 -18.98
N LEU A 24 -26.34 -14.40 -19.31
CA LEU A 24 -25.06 -13.93 -19.87
C LEU A 24 -24.11 -13.40 -18.79
N ARG A 25 -23.02 -14.13 -18.57
CA ARG A 25 -21.89 -13.66 -17.78
C ARG A 25 -20.99 -12.78 -18.65
N LEU A 26 -20.99 -11.47 -18.39
CA LEU A 26 -20.07 -10.52 -19.04
C LEU A 26 -18.63 -10.75 -18.55
N TRP A 27 -17.67 -10.66 -19.48
CA TRP A 27 -16.23 -10.70 -19.21
C TRP A 27 -15.52 -9.83 -20.24
N HIS A 28 -14.40 -9.22 -19.86
CA HIS A 28 -13.62 -8.35 -20.76
C HIS A 28 -12.40 -9.10 -21.31
N LEU A 29 -11.29 -9.12 -20.57
CA LEU A 29 -10.05 -9.77 -21.01
C LEU A 29 -9.87 -11.20 -20.50
N VAL A 30 -10.43 -11.51 -19.32
CA VAL A 30 -10.28 -12.81 -18.66
C VAL A 30 -11.67 -13.28 -18.19
N LYS A 31 -12.05 -14.51 -18.54
CA LYS A 31 -13.27 -15.15 -18.01
C LYS A 31 -13.04 -15.52 -16.55
N SER A 32 -14.02 -15.25 -15.69
CA SER A 32 -13.97 -15.69 -14.29
C SER A 32 -13.88 -17.23 -14.21
N SER A 33 -12.98 -17.75 -13.38
CA SER A 33 -12.69 -19.18 -13.26
C SER A 33 -13.72 -19.96 -12.42
N GLU A 34 -14.88 -19.39 -12.09
CA GLU A 34 -15.93 -20.06 -11.32
C GLU A 34 -16.74 -21.10 -12.13
N ASP A 35 -16.12 -21.75 -13.12
CA ASP A 35 -16.69 -23.00 -13.65
C ASP A 35 -16.24 -24.11 -12.69
N PRO A 36 -17.16 -24.89 -12.06
CA PRO A 36 -16.75 -26.00 -11.21
C PRO A 36 -15.90 -26.97 -12.02
N GLU A 37 -14.65 -27.15 -11.62
CA GLU A 37 -13.72 -28.06 -12.30
C GLU A 37 -14.31 -29.47 -12.33
N ILE A 38 -14.85 -29.87 -13.48
CA ILE A 38 -15.18 -31.26 -13.75
C ILE A 38 -13.84 -32.01 -13.75
N PRO A 39 -13.62 -33.04 -12.91
CA PRO A 39 -12.35 -33.75 -12.84
C PRO A 39 -12.07 -34.46 -14.16
N LYS A 40 -11.31 -33.85 -15.08
CA LYS A 40 -10.86 -34.52 -16.29
C LYS A 40 -9.67 -35.41 -15.96
N HIS A 41 -9.97 -36.70 -15.90
CA HIS A 41 -9.05 -37.81 -15.80
C HIS A 41 -7.85 -37.67 -16.76
N ARG A 42 -6.64 -37.76 -16.20
CA ARG A 42 -5.38 -38.28 -16.79
C ARG A 42 -5.01 -37.78 -18.20
N LYS A 43 -4.14 -36.75 -18.26
CA LYS A 43 -2.85 -36.70 -19.03
C LYS A 43 -2.49 -35.23 -19.38
N SER A 44 -1.98 -34.45 -18.43
CA SER A 44 -1.22 -33.20 -18.75
C SER A 44 -0.51 -32.57 -17.52
N SER A 45 0.00 -33.35 -16.57
CA SER A 45 0.65 -32.76 -15.38
C SER A 45 1.95 -32.01 -15.67
N MET A 46 2.56 -32.19 -16.85
CA MET A 46 3.83 -31.54 -17.21
C MET A 46 3.62 -30.14 -17.80
N ARG A 47 2.67 -29.98 -18.73
CA ARG A 47 2.36 -28.72 -19.43
C ARG A 47 1.72 -27.66 -18.52
N GLU A 48 0.93 -28.10 -17.55
CA GLU A 48 0.29 -27.22 -16.57
C GLU A 48 1.31 -26.67 -15.56
N ARG A 49 2.31 -27.49 -15.21
CA ARG A 49 3.44 -27.10 -14.35
C ARG A 49 4.41 -26.14 -15.05
N GLU A 50 4.53 -26.17 -16.37
CA GLU A 50 5.30 -25.21 -17.17
C GLU A 50 4.57 -23.87 -17.33
N ARG A 51 3.25 -23.88 -17.57
CA ARG A 51 2.43 -22.64 -17.58
C ARG A 51 2.40 -21.96 -16.22
N ALA A 52 2.33 -22.71 -15.13
CA ALA A 52 2.38 -22.16 -13.77
C ALA A 52 3.74 -21.56 -13.38
N LYS A 53 4.84 -21.92 -14.07
CA LYS A 53 6.20 -21.47 -13.75
C LYS A 53 6.70 -20.31 -14.61
N ALA A 54 6.27 -20.21 -15.86
CA ALA A 54 6.71 -19.13 -16.76
C ALA A 54 5.97 -17.80 -16.51
N ILE A 55 4.77 -17.87 -15.93
CA ILE A 55 3.87 -16.73 -15.78
C ILE A 55 4.24 -15.81 -14.57
N PRO A 56 4.72 -16.30 -13.40
CA PRO A 56 5.13 -15.45 -12.28
C PRO A 56 6.33 -14.54 -12.56
N GLU A 57 7.33 -15.02 -13.32
CA GLU A 57 8.54 -14.24 -13.63
C GLU A 57 8.26 -13.06 -14.58
N ILE A 58 7.41 -13.26 -15.60
CA ILE A 58 6.99 -12.17 -16.51
C ILE A 58 6.23 -11.09 -15.74
N TYR A 59 5.38 -11.49 -14.77
CA TYR A 59 4.67 -10.53 -13.92
C TYR A 59 5.61 -9.77 -13.01
N LEU A 60 6.62 -10.44 -12.42
CA LEU A 60 7.60 -9.77 -11.58
C LEU A 60 8.39 -8.71 -12.36
N THR A 61 8.84 -9.01 -13.58
CA THR A 61 9.53 -8.02 -14.43
C THR A 61 8.63 -6.81 -14.76
N ARG A 62 7.34 -7.04 -15.03
CA ARG A 62 6.37 -5.95 -15.26
C ARG A 62 6.14 -5.10 -14.01
N LEU A 63 6.03 -5.71 -12.84
CA LEU A 63 5.91 -5.01 -11.56
C LEU A 63 7.17 -4.19 -11.25
N LEU A 64 8.36 -4.74 -11.51
CA LEU A 64 9.63 -4.03 -11.36
C LEU A 64 9.73 -2.84 -12.32
N SER A 65 9.25 -3.00 -13.56
CA SER A 65 9.20 -1.91 -14.53
C SER A 65 8.27 -0.79 -14.06
N MET A 66 7.04 -1.12 -13.62
CA MET A 66 6.09 -0.15 -13.08
C MET A 66 6.65 0.56 -11.84
N LYS A 67 7.28 -0.18 -10.92
CA LYS A 67 7.98 0.37 -9.76
C LYS A 67 9.08 1.35 -10.18
N GLY A 68 9.86 1.00 -11.20
CA GLY A 68 10.88 1.86 -11.77
C GLY A 68 10.32 3.19 -12.28
N THR A 69 9.18 3.16 -12.97
CA THR A 69 8.48 4.37 -13.44
C THR A 69 8.00 5.26 -12.28
N LEU A 70 7.52 4.66 -11.19
CA LEU A 70 6.99 5.40 -10.03
C LEU A 70 8.06 5.85 -9.04
N GLN A 71 9.29 5.33 -9.13
CA GLN A 71 10.34 5.49 -8.12
C GLN A 71 10.57 6.95 -7.71
N LYS A 72 10.73 7.85 -8.69
CA LYS A 72 11.01 9.27 -8.43
C LYS A 72 9.88 9.91 -7.61
N PHE A 73 8.62 9.63 -7.94
CA PHE A 73 7.48 10.20 -7.24
C PHE A 73 7.36 9.67 -5.81
N VAL A 74 7.63 8.39 -5.60
CA VAL A 74 7.67 7.78 -4.26
C VAL A 74 8.78 8.40 -3.41
N ASP A 75 9.99 8.55 -3.97
CA ASP A 75 11.11 9.21 -3.32
C ASP A 75 10.75 10.64 -2.92
N ASP A 76 10.20 11.42 -3.84
CA ASP A 76 9.85 12.83 -3.61
C ASP A 76 8.80 12.98 -2.50
N VAL A 77 7.80 12.10 -2.46
CA VAL A 77 6.77 12.11 -1.40
C VAL A 77 7.37 11.73 -0.04
N PHE A 78 8.20 10.69 0.03
CA PHE A 78 8.79 10.27 1.31
C PHE A 78 9.75 11.33 1.85
N VAL A 79 10.55 11.95 0.98
CA VAL A 79 11.41 13.07 1.36
C VAL A 79 10.59 14.30 1.77
N ALA A 80 9.45 14.57 1.14
CA ALA A 80 8.59 15.68 1.52
C ALA A 80 7.96 15.48 2.91
N ILE A 81 7.53 14.26 3.23
CA ILE A 81 6.96 13.90 4.54
C ILE A 81 8.04 13.96 5.64
N LEU A 82 9.21 13.38 5.38
CA LEU A 82 10.31 13.21 6.35
C LEU A 82 11.39 14.30 6.21
N ASN A 83 11.03 15.50 5.74
CA ASN A 83 12.00 16.52 5.41
C ASN A 83 12.64 17.15 6.66
N THR A 84 13.94 16.98 6.82
CA THR A 84 14.73 17.58 7.92
C THR A 84 15.41 18.90 7.55
N LYS A 85 15.36 19.32 6.27
CA LYS A 85 15.97 20.58 5.80
C LYS A 85 15.16 21.82 6.17
N ARG A 86 13.90 21.63 6.61
CA ARG A 86 13.01 22.69 7.06
C ARG A 86 12.54 22.35 8.47
N PRO A 87 12.24 23.38 9.30
CA PRO A 87 11.64 23.12 10.59
C PRO A 87 10.34 22.31 10.42
N PRO A 88 10.10 21.28 11.25
CA PRO A 88 8.85 20.54 11.21
C PRO A 88 7.67 21.46 11.60
N PRO A 89 6.44 21.13 11.18
CA PRO A 89 5.26 21.86 11.64
C PRO A 89 5.21 21.91 13.18
N ILE A 90 4.76 23.04 13.73
CA ILE A 90 4.75 23.29 15.18
C ILE A 90 4.03 22.17 15.95
N ALA A 91 2.92 21.67 15.40
CA ALA A 91 2.17 20.56 16.00
C ALA A 91 3.00 19.28 16.10
N VAL A 92 3.79 18.94 15.09
CA VAL A 92 4.67 17.77 15.10
C VAL A 92 5.76 17.95 16.13
N ARG A 93 6.43 19.11 16.12
CA ARG A 93 7.50 19.41 17.10
C ARG A 93 6.97 19.30 18.52
N PHE A 94 5.91 20.03 18.83
CA PHE A 94 5.29 20.02 20.16
C PHE A 94 4.89 18.62 20.60
N PHE A 95 4.28 17.84 19.70
CA PHE A 95 3.81 16.51 20.07
C PHE A 95 4.97 15.54 20.29
N PHE A 96 6.05 15.64 19.52
CA PHE A 96 7.24 14.80 19.71
C PHE A 96 8.04 15.21 20.96
N ASP A 97 8.19 16.51 21.22
CA ASP A 97 8.79 17.03 22.47
C ASP A 97 7.98 16.51 23.68
N PHE A 98 6.64 16.53 23.61
CA PHE A 98 5.79 15.97 24.66
C PHE A 98 6.02 14.47 24.88
N LEU A 99 6.22 13.68 23.82
CA LEU A 99 6.52 12.25 23.96
C LEU A 99 7.87 12.02 24.63
N ASP A 100 8.86 12.85 24.31
CA ASP A 100 10.19 12.80 24.94
C ASP A 100 10.10 13.16 26.44
N ASP A 101 9.39 14.22 26.80
CA ASP A 101 9.12 14.61 28.20
C ASP A 101 8.40 13.49 28.97
N MET A 102 7.46 12.79 28.33
CA MET A 102 6.75 11.67 28.96
C MET A 102 7.66 10.46 29.16
N ALA A 103 8.60 10.21 28.25
CA ALA A 103 9.59 9.16 28.41
C ALA A 103 10.54 9.46 29.59
N GLU A 104 11.06 10.69 29.67
CA GLU A 104 11.93 11.14 30.77
C GLU A 104 11.19 11.05 32.12
N LYS A 105 9.96 11.57 32.19
CA LYS A 105 9.15 11.56 33.42
C LYS A 105 8.90 10.16 33.97
N HIS A 106 8.82 9.15 33.10
CA HIS A 106 8.57 7.76 33.49
C HIS A 106 9.85 6.91 33.52
N GLY A 107 11.04 7.50 33.34
CA GLY A 107 12.32 6.78 33.37
C GLY A 107 12.48 5.78 32.22
N ILE A 108 11.99 6.11 31.03
CA ILE A 108 12.13 5.29 29.82
C ILE A 108 13.40 5.76 29.09
N ASP A 109 14.49 5.04 29.32
CA ASP A 109 15.80 5.34 28.71
C ASP A 109 16.01 4.65 27.36
N ASP A 110 15.13 3.72 26.98
CA ASP A 110 15.22 2.97 25.72
C ASP A 110 14.75 3.83 24.52
N PRO A 111 15.66 4.20 23.58
CA PRO A 111 15.29 5.01 22.43
C PRO A 111 14.34 4.30 21.46
N GLU A 112 14.35 2.96 21.42
CA GLU A 112 13.46 2.18 20.57
C GLU A 112 12.00 2.35 21.00
N THR A 113 11.72 2.36 22.30
CA THR A 113 10.38 2.63 22.83
C THR A 113 9.86 4.00 22.40
N VAL A 114 10.69 5.05 22.50
CA VAL A 114 10.31 6.41 22.08
C VAL A 114 10.10 6.50 20.57
N HIS A 115 10.96 5.84 19.78
CA HIS A 115 10.78 5.71 18.32
C HIS A 115 9.44 5.04 17.97
N ILE A 116 9.06 3.97 18.68
CA ILE A 116 7.77 3.30 18.50
C ILE A 116 6.61 4.25 18.81
N TRP A 117 6.70 5.07 19.86
CA TRP A 117 5.66 6.05 20.18
C TRP A 117 5.50 7.11 19.09
N LYS A 118 6.61 7.68 18.61
CA LYS A 118 6.61 8.69 17.54
C LYS A 118 6.07 8.11 16.23
N THR A 119 6.51 6.93 15.83
CA THR A 119 6.05 6.26 14.60
C THR A 119 4.57 5.85 14.67
N ASN A 120 4.13 5.27 15.79
CA ASN A 120 2.73 4.88 16.00
C ASN A 120 1.76 6.04 16.15
N SER A 121 2.24 7.25 16.41
CA SER A 121 1.37 8.41 16.62
C SER A 121 1.16 9.25 15.37
N LEU A 122 2.19 9.45 14.53
CA LEU A 122 2.11 10.30 13.35
C LEU A 122 2.32 9.54 12.02
N PRO A 123 3.51 9.00 11.69
CA PRO A 123 3.72 8.25 10.44
C PRO A 123 2.65 7.19 10.16
N LEU A 124 2.35 6.33 11.13
CA LEU A 124 1.47 5.18 10.91
C LEU A 124 -0.03 5.53 11.03
N ARG A 125 -0.39 6.62 11.70
CA ARG A 125 -1.79 7.02 11.91
C ARG A 125 -2.27 8.08 10.94
N PHE A 126 -1.41 9.02 10.58
CA PHE A 126 -1.75 10.11 9.69
C PHE A 126 -1.21 9.84 8.28
N TRP A 127 0.11 9.75 8.12
CA TRP A 127 0.72 9.71 6.80
C TRP A 127 0.38 8.46 5.99
N VAL A 128 0.37 7.28 6.61
CA VAL A 128 -0.10 6.05 5.95
C VAL A 128 -1.53 6.20 5.44
N ASN A 129 -2.42 6.83 6.21
CA ASN A 129 -3.81 7.03 5.78
C ASN A 129 -3.91 8.02 4.62
N ILE A 130 -3.14 9.10 4.62
CA ILE A 130 -3.08 10.05 3.50
C ILE A 130 -2.52 9.39 2.23
N LEU A 131 -1.46 8.57 2.37
CA LEU A 131 -0.87 7.84 1.24
C LEU A 131 -1.83 6.82 0.62
N LYS A 132 -2.62 6.13 1.46
CA LYS A 132 -3.61 5.16 0.99
C LYS A 132 -4.87 5.81 0.43
N ASN A 133 -5.28 6.94 0.99
CA ASN A 133 -6.58 7.56 0.72
C ASN A 133 -6.40 8.99 0.20
N PRO A 134 -5.95 9.18 -1.05
CA PRO A 134 -5.74 10.52 -1.62
C PRO A 134 -7.04 11.35 -1.66
N GLN A 135 -8.21 10.70 -1.65
CA GLN A 135 -9.52 11.35 -1.58
C GLN A 135 -9.76 12.16 -0.29
N PHE A 136 -8.95 11.97 0.75
CA PHE A 136 -8.99 12.82 1.95
C PHE A 136 -8.43 14.21 1.70
N VAL A 137 -7.64 14.39 0.64
CA VAL A 137 -6.95 15.64 0.31
C VAL A 137 -7.43 16.20 -1.03
N PHE A 138 -7.71 15.32 -2.00
CA PHE A 138 -8.05 15.68 -3.36
C PHE A 138 -9.44 15.18 -3.75
N ASP A 139 -10.13 15.93 -4.60
CA ASP A 139 -11.40 15.48 -5.20
C ASP A 139 -11.11 14.56 -6.40
N VAL A 140 -10.80 13.29 -6.11
CA VAL A 140 -10.44 12.27 -7.10
C VAL A 140 -11.13 10.94 -6.81
N GLN A 141 -11.54 10.24 -7.87
CA GLN A 141 -11.98 8.86 -7.78
C GLN A 141 -10.78 7.91 -7.86
N VAL A 142 -10.71 6.95 -6.95
CA VAL A 142 -9.63 5.97 -6.87
C VAL A 142 -10.17 4.62 -7.34
N THR A 143 -9.57 4.07 -8.39
CA THR A 143 -9.92 2.72 -8.86
C THR A 143 -9.22 1.66 -8.02
N ASP A 144 -9.76 0.43 -7.99
CA ASP A 144 -9.17 -0.71 -7.26
C ASP A 144 -7.69 -0.95 -7.64
N SER A 145 -7.35 -0.71 -8.91
CA SER A 145 -5.97 -0.87 -9.39
C SER A 145 -5.02 0.15 -8.76
N VAL A 146 -5.49 1.39 -8.61
CA VAL A 146 -4.72 2.47 -7.98
C VAL A 146 -4.63 2.24 -6.48
N ASP A 147 -5.73 1.85 -5.83
CA ASP A 147 -5.74 1.50 -4.40
C ASP A 147 -4.72 0.39 -4.06
N ALA A 148 -4.65 -0.65 -4.90
CA ALA A 148 -3.66 -1.71 -4.73
C ALA A 148 -2.21 -1.20 -4.83
N VAL A 149 -1.92 -0.29 -5.78
CA VAL A 149 -0.59 0.33 -5.94
C VAL A 149 -0.25 1.22 -4.75
N LEU A 150 -1.18 2.07 -4.32
CA LEU A 150 -1.01 2.93 -3.15
C LEU A 150 -0.81 2.13 -1.88
N SER A 151 -1.48 0.98 -1.74
CA SER A 151 -1.28 0.05 -0.62
C SER A 151 0.14 -0.53 -0.58
N VAL A 152 0.76 -0.83 -1.73
CA VAL A 152 2.18 -1.26 -1.79
C VAL A 152 3.12 -0.14 -1.37
N ILE A 153 2.86 1.10 -1.82
CA ILE A 153 3.67 2.28 -1.46
C ILE A 153 3.53 2.58 0.05
N ALA A 154 2.30 2.57 0.57
CA ALA A 154 2.03 2.78 1.98
C ALA A 154 2.68 1.71 2.86
N GLN A 155 2.63 0.44 2.45
CA GLN A 155 3.34 -0.63 3.17
C GLN A 155 4.86 -0.41 3.17
N THR A 156 5.42 0.07 2.07
CA THR A 156 6.85 0.43 2.02
C THR A 156 7.19 1.54 3.02
N PHE A 157 6.30 2.54 3.18
CA PHE A 157 6.45 3.58 4.20
C PHE A 157 6.36 3.00 5.63
N ILE A 158 5.40 2.10 5.89
CA ILE A 158 5.29 1.38 7.17
C ILE A 158 6.59 0.63 7.47
N ASP A 159 7.12 -0.12 6.51
CA ASP A 159 8.34 -0.91 6.67
C ASP A 159 9.57 -0.02 7.00
N SER A 160 9.61 1.22 6.47
CA SER A 160 10.64 2.21 6.80
C SER A 160 10.55 2.77 8.22
N CYS A 161 9.39 2.67 8.88
CA CYS A 161 9.22 3.07 10.26
C CYS A 161 9.64 1.98 11.26
N THR A 162 9.86 0.75 10.81
CA THR A 162 10.23 -0.37 11.69
C THR A 162 11.72 -0.34 12.06
N THR A 163 12.07 -0.67 13.29
CA THR A 163 13.46 -0.85 13.75
C THR A 163 14.05 -2.17 13.29
N SER A 164 13.24 -3.22 13.16
CA SER A 164 13.71 -4.57 12.79
C SER A 164 14.30 -4.64 11.38
N GLU A 165 15.50 -5.21 11.23
CA GLU A 165 16.03 -5.60 9.93
C GLU A 165 15.35 -6.88 9.43
N HIS A 166 14.53 -6.75 8.41
CA HIS A 166 13.91 -7.91 7.77
C HIS A 166 14.77 -8.37 6.59
N LYS A 167 15.33 -9.58 6.69
CA LYS A 167 16.01 -10.21 5.55
C LYS A 167 14.96 -10.71 4.57
N VAL A 168 14.87 -10.03 3.42
CA VAL A 168 14.04 -10.51 2.32
C VAL A 168 14.61 -11.79 1.74
N GLY A 169 13.75 -12.78 1.54
CA GLY A 169 14.09 -14.09 1.00
C GLY A 169 13.13 -14.50 -0.10
N ARG A 170 13.35 -15.70 -0.66
CA ARG A 170 12.55 -16.24 -1.76
C ARG A 170 11.05 -16.35 -1.45
N ASP A 171 10.71 -16.53 -0.17
CA ASP A 171 9.33 -16.69 0.31
C ASP A 171 8.72 -15.37 0.81
N SER A 172 9.43 -14.24 0.64
CA SER A 172 8.89 -12.93 1.00
C SER A 172 7.79 -12.49 0.03
N PRO A 173 6.72 -11.85 0.53
CA PRO A 173 5.69 -11.25 -0.30
C PRO A 173 6.28 -10.30 -1.36
N VAL A 174 5.74 -10.32 -2.58
CA VAL A 174 6.28 -9.57 -3.73
C VAL A 174 6.38 -8.06 -3.44
N ASN A 175 5.41 -7.48 -2.73
CA ASN A 175 5.44 -6.08 -2.31
C ASN A 175 6.67 -5.74 -1.46
N LYS A 176 7.12 -6.66 -0.59
CA LYS A 176 8.36 -6.49 0.19
C LYS A 176 9.60 -6.59 -0.69
N LEU A 177 9.58 -7.41 -1.74
CA LEU A 177 10.69 -7.54 -2.70
C LEU A 177 10.86 -6.29 -3.57
N LEU A 178 9.75 -5.63 -3.95
CA LEU A 178 9.78 -4.49 -4.88
C LEU A 178 10.62 -3.31 -4.37
N TYR A 179 10.54 -3.00 -3.08
CA TYR A 179 11.24 -1.88 -2.44
C TYR A 179 12.31 -2.29 -1.43
N ALA A 180 12.66 -3.58 -1.37
CA ALA A 180 13.65 -4.13 -0.42
C ALA A 180 14.97 -3.35 -0.40
N ARG A 181 15.44 -2.94 -1.58
CA ARG A 181 16.71 -2.22 -1.74
C ARG A 181 16.63 -0.77 -1.23
N GLU A 182 15.46 -0.15 -1.31
CA GLU A 182 15.26 1.25 -0.92
C GLU A 182 14.90 1.41 0.56
N ILE A 183 14.31 0.39 1.19
CA ILE A 183 13.91 0.41 2.61
C ILE A 183 15.03 0.88 3.55
N PRO A 184 16.29 0.39 3.47
CA PRO A 184 17.37 0.85 4.35
C PRO A 184 17.62 2.36 4.26
N ARG A 185 17.54 2.94 3.05
CA ARG A 185 17.67 4.38 2.86
C ARG A 185 16.47 5.13 3.47
N TYR A 186 15.26 4.60 3.34
CA TYR A 186 14.07 5.22 3.94
C TYR A 186 14.09 5.14 5.47
N LYS A 187 14.58 4.05 6.05
CA LYS A 187 14.80 3.95 7.51
C LYS A 187 15.72 5.05 8.01
N GLN A 188 16.82 5.32 7.30
CA GLN A 188 17.72 6.44 7.63
C GLN A 188 17.04 7.82 7.51
N LEU A 189 16.02 7.98 6.65
CA LEU A 189 15.24 9.22 6.62
C LEU A 189 14.36 9.34 7.86
N VAL A 190 13.70 8.25 8.27
CA VAL A 190 12.87 8.22 9.47
C VAL A 190 13.70 8.45 10.73
N GLU A 191 14.86 7.80 10.87
CA GLU A 191 15.75 7.96 12.03
C GLU A 191 16.29 9.39 12.19
N ARG A 192 16.38 10.14 11.09
CA ARG A 192 16.84 11.55 11.12
C ARG A 192 15.70 12.54 11.36
N TYR A 193 14.46 12.13 11.14
CA TYR A 193 13.26 12.96 11.21
C TYR A 193 12.74 13.07 12.64
#